data_AF-A0A2E1PML2-F1
#
_entry.id   AF-A0A2E1PML2-F1
#
_cell.length_a   1.000
_cell.length_b   1.000
_cell.length_c   1.000
_cell.angle_alpha   90.00
_cell.angle_beta   90.00
_cell.angle_gamma   90.00
#
_symmetry.space_group_name_H-M   'P 1'
#
loop_
_entity.id
_entity.type
_entity.pdbx_description
1 polymer ?
#
loop_
_entity_poly.entity_id
_entity_poly.type
_entity_poly.pdbx_seq_one_letter_code
_entity_poly.pdbx_strand_id
1 'polypeptide(L)' 'MDRLLRSSFLSNLFAYLKYRYFLQDIDFNEDISMYEDLFSNGQRVFHGVLLDDEGNLIEDNQEPENNCLEDFLLKQRN' A
#
# COMPACT_ATOMS: atom_id res chain seq x y z
N MET A 1 7.09 9.56 15.30
CA MET A 1 6.11 9.19 14.25
C MET A 1 4.73 9.22 14.86
N ASP A 2 3.91 10.17 14.42
CA ASP A 2 2.56 10.42 14.95
C ASP A 2 1.63 9.22 14.70
N ARG A 3 0.74 8.90 15.65
CA ARG A 3 -0.16 7.73 15.55
C ARG A 3 -1.14 7.87 14.37
N LEU A 4 -1.46 9.11 14.00
CA LEU A 4 -2.33 9.44 12.85
C LEU A 4 -1.65 9.13 11.51
N LEU A 5 -0.36 9.44 11.36
CA LEU A 5 0.44 9.10 10.17
C LEU A 5 0.51 7.58 9.97
N ARG A 6 0.70 6.81 11.06
CA ARG A 6 0.72 5.34 11.02
C ARG A 6 -0.61 4.74 10.56
N SER A 7 -1.72 5.28 11.05
CA SER A 7 -3.07 4.84 10.67
C SER A 7 -3.40 5.15 9.20
N SER A 8 -2.92 6.27 8.68
CA SER A 8 -3.10 6.71 7.29
C SER A 8 -2.32 5.82 6.32
N PHE A 9 -1.03 5.59 6.59
CA PHE A 9 -0.15 4.70 5.84
C PHE A 9 -0.77 3.31 5.62
N LEU A 10 -1.12 2.63 6.71
CA LEU A 10 -1.66 1.27 6.63
C LEU A 10 -2.94 1.21 5.84
N SER A 11 -3.81 2.21 6.01
CA SER A 11 -5.09 2.26 5.31
C SER A 11 -4.87 2.35 3.79
N ASN A 12 -3.94 3.20 3.35
CA ASN A 12 -3.62 3.37 1.93
C ASN A 12 -2.95 2.13 1.34
N LEU A 13 -1.92 1.59 2.02
CA LEU A 13 -1.22 0.38 1.56
C LEU A 13 -2.17 -0.82 1.46
N PHE A 14 -2.97 -1.07 2.50
CA PHE A 14 -3.85 -2.23 2.52
C PHE A 14 -5.03 -2.09 1.55
N ALA A 15 -5.57 -0.88 1.37
CA ALA A 15 -6.58 -0.64 0.35
C ALA A 15 -6.04 -0.96 -1.05
N TYR A 16 -4.82 -0.52 -1.34
CA TYR A 16 -4.18 -0.81 -2.62
C TYR A 16 -3.86 -2.29 -2.80
N LEU A 17 -3.25 -2.94 -1.80
CA LEU A 17 -2.92 -4.37 -1.89
C LEU A 17 -4.18 -5.24 -2.04
N LYS A 18 -5.28 -4.92 -1.35
CA LYS A 18 -6.56 -5.61 -1.55
C LYS A 18 -7.08 -5.45 -2.98
N TYR A 19 -7.04 -4.24 -3.52
CA TYR A 19 -7.44 -3.98 -4.89
C TYR A 19 -6.58 -4.77 -5.89
N ARG A 20 -5.27 -4.75 -5.67
CA ARG A 20 -4.30 -5.46 -6.49
C ARG A 20 -4.51 -6.97 -6.46
N TYR A 21 -4.65 -7.54 -5.26
CA TYR A 21 -4.85 -8.97 -5.06
C TYR A 21 -6.18 -9.44 -5.65
N PHE A 22 -7.24 -8.61 -5.55
CA PHE A 22 -8.51 -8.86 -6.21
C PHE A 22 -8.36 -8.97 -7.75
N LEU A 23 -7.59 -8.09 -8.39
CA LEU A 23 -7.33 -8.17 -9.84
C LEU A 23 -6.54 -9.43 -10.22
N GLN A 24 -5.67 -9.89 -9.33
CA GLN A 24 -4.82 -11.06 -9.55
C GLN A 24 -5.48 -12.40 -9.14
N ASP A 25 -6.73 -12.37 -8.64
CA ASP A 25 -7.43 -13.53 -8.07
C ASP A 25 -6.65 -14.22 -6.93
N ILE A 26 -6.06 -13.40 -6.05
CA ILE A 26 -5.28 -13.83 -4.88
C ILE A 26 -6.03 -13.47 -3.60
N ASP A 27 -6.11 -14.42 -2.67
CA ASP A 27 -6.68 -14.15 -1.34
C ASP A 27 -5.79 -13.19 -0.53
N PHE A 28 -6.40 -12.12 -0.02
CA PHE A 28 -5.71 -11.15 0.82
C PHE A 28 -5.72 -11.60 2.30
N ASN A 29 -4.60 -12.16 2.78
CA ASN A 29 -4.44 -12.64 4.16
C ASN A 29 -3.19 -12.06 4.82
N GLU A 30 -3.12 -10.72 4.89
CA GLU A 30 -1.98 -9.99 5.45
C GLU A 30 -2.25 -9.51 6.88
N ASP A 31 -1.27 -9.71 7.78
CA ASP A 31 -1.32 -9.22 9.17
C ASP A 31 -0.81 -7.78 9.26
N ILE A 32 -1.74 -6.84 9.46
CA ILE A 32 -1.51 -5.40 9.58
C ILE A 32 -0.42 -5.05 10.61
N SER A 33 -0.36 -5.79 11.72
CA SER A 33 0.53 -5.43 12.84
C SER A 33 2.02 -5.50 12.47
N MET A 34 2.39 -6.42 11.58
CA MET A 34 3.78 -6.58 11.12
C MET A 34 4.27 -5.37 10.30
N TYR A 35 3.38 -4.72 9.55
CA TYR A 35 3.74 -3.60 8.67
C TYR A 35 4.02 -2.32 9.45
N GLU A 36 3.37 -2.12 10.60
CA GLU A 36 3.56 -0.93 11.44
C GLU A 36 4.99 -0.83 11.98
N ASP A 37 5.50 -1.95 12.50
CA ASP A 37 6.84 -2.02 13.09
C ASP A 37 7.90 -1.82 12.00
N LEU A 38 7.72 -2.46 10.85
CA LEU A 38 8.63 -2.32 9.71
C LEU A 38 8.66 -0.87 9.20
N PHE A 39 7.50 -0.25 9.00
CA PHE A 39 7.43 1.14 8.53
C PHE A 39 8.05 2.11 9.55
N SER A 40 7.81 1.88 10.84
CA SER A 40 8.40 2.69 11.92
C SER A 40 9.93 2.57 11.97
N ASN A 41 10.49 1.44 11.53
CA ASN A 41 11.92 1.20 11.41
C ASN A 41 12.54 1.70 10.09
N GLY A 42 11.75 2.37 9.24
CA GLY A 42 12.23 2.98 8.00
C GLY A 42 12.01 2.12 6.73
N GLN A 43 11.35 0.97 6.83
CA GLN A 43 10.95 0.22 5.65
C GLN A 43 9.93 1.05 4.84
N ARG A 44 10.17 1.16 3.53
CA ARG A 44 9.29 1.89 2.59
C ARG A 44 8.82 1.05 1.42
N VAL A 45 9.33 -0.18 1.28
CA VAL A 45 8.94 -1.09 0.21
C VAL A 45 8.20 -2.27 0.81
N PHE A 46 6.97 -2.49 0.38
CA PHE A 46 6.13 -3.59 0.83
C PHE A 46 5.44 -4.21 -0.37
N HIS A 47 5.62 -5.52 -0.57
CA HIS A 47 5.00 -6.23 -1.69
C HIS A 47 5.29 -5.61 -3.08
N GLY A 48 6.48 -5.04 -3.26
CA GLY A 48 6.87 -4.33 -4.48
C GLY A 48 6.39 -2.88 -4.56
N VAL A 49 5.52 -2.46 -3.64
CA VAL A 49 4.99 -1.10 -3.54
C VAL A 49 5.94 -0.22 -2.75
N LEU A 50 6.38 0.88 -3.36
CA LEU A 50 7.19 1.93 -2.74
C LEU A 50 6.28 3.01 -2.15
N LEU A 51 6.59 3.43 -0.93
CA LEU A 51 5.91 4.52 -0.23
C LEU A 51 6.85 5.64 0.18
N ASP A 52 6.31 6.84 0.38
CA ASP A 52 7.05 7.95 0.98
C ASP A 52 7.05 7.89 2.52
N ASP A 53 7.71 8.86 3.15
CA ASP A 53 7.77 8.98 4.61
C ASP A 53 6.43 9.31 5.27
N GLU A 54 5.44 9.76 4.50
CA GLU A 54 4.08 10.02 4.96
C GLU A 54 3.16 8.80 4.76
N GLY A 55 3.65 7.76 4.09
CA GLY A 55 2.91 6.54 3.77
C GLY A 55 2.02 6.66 2.54
N ASN A 56 2.28 7.63 1.66
CA ASN A 56 1.63 7.73 0.37
C ASN A 56 2.25 6.72 -0.61
N LEU A 57 1.41 6.14 -1.48
CA LEU A 57 1.84 5.22 -2.53
C LEU A 57 2.57 5.99 -3.63
N ILE A 58 3.81 5.60 -3.94
CA ILE A 58 4.60 6.23 -5.00
C ILE A 58 4.61 5.37 -6.27
N GLU A 59 4.91 4.09 -6.14
CA GLU A 59 5.15 3.18 -7.27
C GLU A 59 4.81 1.73 -6.87
N ASP A 60 4.36 0.93 -7.83
CA ASP A 60 4.27 -0.53 -7.67
C ASP A 60 5.18 -1.21 -8.69
N ASN A 61 6.31 -1.76 -8.24
CA ASN A 61 7.27 -2.42 -9.12
C ASN A 61 6.77 -3.76 -9.70
N GLN A 62 5.64 -4.27 -9.22
CA GLN A 62 5.06 -5.52 -9.73
C GLN A 62 4.08 -5.28 -10.89
N GLU A 63 3.52 -4.07 -11.02
CA GLU A 63 2.51 -3.64 -12.01
C GLU A 63 1.71 -4.82 -12.61
N PRO A 64 0.79 -5.43 -11.85
CA PRO A 64 0.11 -6.65 -12.32
C PRO A 64 -0.79 -6.40 -13.53
N GLU A 65 -1.26 -5.16 -13.68
CA GLU A 65 -1.89 -4.63 -14.89
C GLU A 65 -1.27 -3.27 -15.22
N ASN A 66 -1.22 -2.90 -16.50
CA ASN A 66 -0.74 -1.58 -16.93
C ASN A 66 -1.45 -0.47 -16.15
N ASN A 67 -0.68 0.42 -15.53
CA ASN A 67 -1.17 1.57 -14.76
C ASN A 67 -2.07 1.23 -13.55
N CYS A 68 -1.99 0.01 -13.01
CA CYS A 68 -2.83 -0.43 -11.88
C CYS A 68 -2.82 0.54 -10.67
N LEU A 69 -1.65 1.10 -10.33
CA LEU A 69 -1.54 2.06 -9.24
C LEU A 69 -2.22 3.39 -9.58
N GLU A 70 -2.01 3.92 -10.79
CA GLU A 70 -2.63 5.16 -11.24
C GLU A 70 -4.16 5.04 -11.22
N ASP A 71 -4.70 3.93 -11.73
CA ASP A 71 -6.13 3.63 -11.71
C ASP A 71 -6.70 3.61 -10.29
N PHE A 72 -5.97 3.02 -9.34
CA PHE A 72 -6.36 3.02 -7.93
C PHE A 72 -6.39 4.44 -7.36
N LEU A 73 -5.34 5.24 -7.60
CA LEU A 73 -5.24 6.61 -7.09
C LEU A 73 -6.32 7.53 -7.68
N LEU A 74 -6.68 7.35 -8.95
CA LEU A 74 -7.79 8.07 -9.58
C LEU A 74 -9.15 7.72 -8.93
N LYS A 75 -9.37 6.46 -8.55
CA LYS A 75 -10.59 6.03 -7.87
C LYS A 75 -10.73 6.60 -6.45
N GLN A 76 -9.63 6.91 -5.76
CA GLN A 76 -9.66 7.52 -4.41
C GLN A 76 -9.98 9.02 -4.43
N ARG A 77 -9.81 9.69 -5.58
CA ARG A 77 -10.03 11.15 -5.71
C ARG A 77 -11.49 11.53 -6.04
N ASN A 78 -12.32 10.56 -6.42
CA ASN A 78 -13.73 10.74 -6.77
C ASN A 78 -14.63 10.19 -5.67
#